data_AF-A0A839INN9-F1
#
_entry.id   AF-A0A839INN9-F1
#
_cell.length_a   1.000
_cell.length_b   1.000
_cell.length_c   1.000
_cell.angle_alpha   90.00
_cell.angle_beta   90.00
_cell.angle_gamma   90.00
#
_symmetry.space_group_name_H-M   'P 1'
#
loop_
_entity.id
_entity.type
_entity.pdbx_description
1 polymer ?
#
loop_
_entity_poly.entity_id
_entity_poly.type
_entity_poly.pdbx_seq_one_letter_code
_entity_poly.pdbx_strand_id
1 'polypeptide(L)'
;MEKKTTLWRNNRFISWFFGGFILIVVAMNGYFLDTNDFPIPAWVALGTLGYLLFFARHEIYLDHEKNELVRRLRCFYLIKEQRIPVEAIESIELSQDKLQPRKKGAVNLIFANGKQFNLSGTSPLYKASKIARQLGELTGKPVKSFN
;
A
#
# COMPACT_ATOMS: atom_id res chain seq x y z
N MET A 1 -25.32 7.34 2.97
CA MET A 1 -24.28 6.87 2.03
C MET A 1 -22.97 6.71 2.78
N GLU A 2 -22.22 5.64 2.54
CA GLU A 2 -20.87 5.50 3.11
C GLU A 2 -19.99 6.62 2.57
N LYS A 3 -19.42 7.46 3.45
CA LYS A 3 -18.58 8.60 3.06
C LYS A 3 -17.27 8.18 2.37
N LYS A 4 -16.89 6.91 2.54
CA LYS A 4 -15.61 6.37 2.09
C LYS A 4 -15.76 4.89 1.76
N THR A 5 -15.27 4.48 0.59
CA THR A 5 -15.17 3.07 0.22
C THR A 5 -13.70 2.64 0.16
N THR A 6 -13.33 1.66 0.99
CA THR A 6 -11.96 1.13 1.01
C THR A 6 -11.80 0.10 -0.11
N LEU A 7 -10.97 0.40 -1.10
CA LEU A 7 -10.71 -0.48 -2.24
C LEU A 7 -9.71 -1.58 -1.88
N TRP A 8 -8.70 -1.21 -1.10
CA TRP A 8 -7.68 -2.15 -0.69
C TRP A 8 -6.99 -1.68 0.58
N ARG A 9 -6.71 -2.63 1.46
CA ARG A 9 -5.87 -2.44 2.63
C ARG A 9 -4.84 -3.56 2.65
N ASN A 10 -3.58 -3.20 2.72
CA ASN A 10 -2.49 -4.15 2.85
C ASN A 10 -1.69 -3.87 4.12
N ASN A 11 -1.63 -4.86 4.98
CA ASN A 11 -0.51 -4.99 5.89
C ASN A 11 0.51 -5.78 5.08
N ARG A 12 1.60 -5.15 4.62
CA ARG A 12 2.64 -5.89 3.91
C ARG A 12 3.14 -6.98 4.87
N PHE A 13 2.78 -8.23 4.62
CA PHE A 13 3.13 -9.37 5.47
C PHE A 13 4.64 -9.40 5.79
N ILE A 14 5.45 -9.07 4.79
CA ILE A 14 6.90 -8.90 4.90
C ILE A 14 7.25 -7.81 5.93
N SER A 15 6.62 -6.65 5.88
CA SER A 15 6.87 -5.56 6.86
C SER A 15 6.46 -5.97 8.28
N TRP A 16 5.38 -6.75 8.42
CA TRP A 16 4.96 -7.29 9.72
C TRP A 16 5.96 -8.32 10.27
N PHE A 17 6.40 -9.26 9.43
CA PHE A 17 7.36 -10.29 9.81
C PHE A 17 8.74 -9.70 10.17
N PHE A 18 9.29 -8.85 9.31
CA PHE A 18 10.58 -8.18 9.56
C PHE A 18 10.51 -7.22 10.74
N GLY A 19 9.43 -6.44 10.86
CA GLY A 19 9.23 -5.55 12.00
C GLY A 19 9.13 -6.31 13.31
N GLY A 20 8.39 -7.43 13.34
CA GLY A 20 8.24 -8.28 14.50
C GLY A 20 9.56 -8.94 14.90
N PHE A 21 10.32 -9.44 13.92
CA PHE A 21 11.65 -10.00 14.15
C PHE A 21 12.60 -8.99 14.79
N ILE A 22 12.67 -7.75 14.26
CA ILE A 22 13.52 -6.69 14.82
C ILE A 22 13.08 -6.36 16.25
N LEU A 23 11.78 -6.27 16.51
CA LEU A 23 11.26 -6.00 17.87
C LEU A 23 11.61 -7.13 18.85
N ILE A 24 11.56 -8.40 18.42
CA ILE A 24 12.00 -9.54 19.24
C ILE A 24 13.50 -9.44 19.55
N VAL A 25 14.34 -9.15 18.54
CA VAL A 25 15.78 -8.99 18.73
C VAL A 25 16.08 -7.84 19.70
N VAL A 26 15.41 -6.69 19.55
CA VAL A 26 15.57 -5.54 20.44
C VAL A 26 15.11 -5.88 21.86
N ALA A 27 13.99 -6.62 22.03
CA ALA A 27 13.50 -7.03 23.35
C ALA A 27 14.45 -8.04 24.02
N MET A 28 14.96 -9.02 23.27
CA MET A 28 15.93 -9.99 23.76
C MET A 28 17.24 -9.31 24.18
N ASN A 29 17.74 -8.33 23.42
CA ASN A 29 18.97 -7.62 23.75
C ASN A 29 18.77 -6.54 24.82
N GLY A 30 17.57 -5.95 24.91
CA GLY A 30 17.16 -5.07 25.99
C GLY A 30 17.25 -5.76 27.37
N TYR A 31 17.01 -7.07 27.41
CA TYR A 31 17.19 -7.89 28.61
C TYR A 31 18.67 -8.07 29.02
N PHE A 32 19.61 -7.91 28.08
CA PHE A 32 21.06 -7.99 28.29
C PHE A 32 21.76 -6.62 28.24
N LEU A 33 21.04 -5.53 28.55
CA LEU A 33 21.58 -4.17 28.51
C LEU A 33 22.80 -3.96 29.43
N ASP A 34 22.93 -4.75 30.50
CA ASP A 34 24.08 -4.70 31.40
C ASP A 34 25.35 -5.38 30.85
N THR A 35 25.26 -6.17 29.77
CA THR A 35 26.39 -6.97 29.24
C THR A 35 26.78 -6.64 27.79
N ASN A 36 26.03 -5.79 27.09
CA ASN A 36 26.30 -5.44 25.70
C ASN A 36 26.89 -4.03 25.56
N ASP A 37 28.11 -3.92 25.03
CA ASP A 37 28.78 -2.65 24.66
C ASP A 37 28.11 -1.89 23.49
N PHE A 38 26.96 -2.37 23.01
CA PHE A 38 26.32 -1.82 21.84
C PHE A 38 25.54 -0.54 22.20
N PRO A 39 25.75 0.58 21.49
CA PRO A 39 25.25 1.88 21.91
C PRO A 39 23.72 1.93 21.97
N ILE A 40 23.19 2.37 23.12
CA ILE A 40 21.74 2.54 23.39
C ILE A 40 20.99 3.25 22.24
N PRO A 41 21.52 4.33 21.63
CA PRO A 41 20.85 4.98 20.50
C PRO A 41 20.59 4.06 19.29
N ALA A 42 21.49 3.10 19.03
CA ALA A 42 21.32 2.14 17.94
C ALA A 42 20.18 1.16 18.22
N TRP A 43 20.03 0.71 19.47
CA TRP A 43 18.90 -0.12 19.89
C TRP A 43 17.56 0.61 19.77
N VAL A 44 17.53 1.89 20.17
CA VAL A 44 16.33 2.74 20.02
C VAL A 44 15.97 2.95 18.55
N ALA A 45 16.97 3.20 17.70
CA ALA A 45 16.76 3.33 16.26
C ALA A 45 16.24 2.04 15.63
N LEU A 46 16.82 0.88 15.99
CA LEU A 46 16.37 -0.43 15.53
C LEU A 46 14.95 -0.75 16.02
N GLY A 47 14.64 -0.48 17.29
CA GLY A 47 13.29 -0.65 17.84
C GLY A 47 12.26 0.23 17.12
N THR A 48 12.62 1.48 16.84
CA THR A 48 11.76 2.41 16.10
C THR A 48 11.54 1.94 14.65
N LEU A 49 12.60 1.46 13.98
CA LEU A 49 12.49 0.89 12.63
C LEU A 49 11.59 -0.36 12.63
N GLY A 50 11.80 -1.27 13.57
CA GLY A 50 10.99 -2.48 13.74
C GLY A 50 9.53 -2.15 13.97
N TYR A 51 9.24 -1.16 14.82
CA TYR A 51 7.89 -0.68 15.09
C TYR A 51 7.24 -0.05 13.86
N LEU A 52 7.95 0.83 13.14
CA LEU A 52 7.43 1.44 11.92
C LEU A 52 7.12 0.38 10.85
N LEU A 53 7.99 -0.62 10.68
CA LEU A 53 7.75 -1.72 9.76
C LEU A 53 6.55 -2.58 10.17
N PHE A 54 6.42 -2.88 11.46
CA PHE A 54 5.34 -3.70 11.99
C PHE A 54 3.97 -3.03 11.85
N PHE A 55 3.89 -1.73 12.10
CA PHE A 55 2.61 -1.02 12.10
C PHE A 55 2.31 -0.29 10.78
N ALA A 56 3.20 -0.34 9.79
CA ALA A 56 2.96 0.25 8.47
C ALA A 56 1.78 -0.43 7.76
N ARG A 57 0.76 0.37 7.48
CA ARG A 57 -0.44 -0.02 6.76
C ARG A 57 -0.58 0.83 5.52
N HIS A 58 -0.77 0.13 4.40
CA HIS A 58 -1.15 0.77 3.15
C HIS A 58 -2.65 0.68 2.95
N GLU A 59 -3.27 1.80 2.61
CA GLU A 59 -4.71 1.87 2.42
C GLU A 59 -5.01 2.72 1.19
N ILE A 60 -5.85 2.18 0.32
CA ILE A 60 -6.35 2.86 -0.87
C ILE A 60 -7.87 2.90 -0.74
N TYR A 61 -8.42 4.10 -0.79
CA TYR A 61 -9.85 4.31 -0.66
C TYR A 61 -10.31 5.43 -1.58
N LEU A 62 -11.59 5.36 -1.93
CA LEU A 62 -12.29 6.43 -2.62
C LEU A 62 -13.02 7.29 -1.59
N ASP A 63 -12.73 8.59 -1.59
CA ASP A 63 -13.46 9.60 -0.82
C ASP A 63 -14.58 10.15 -1.70
N HIS A 64 -15.82 9.82 -1.35
CA HIS A 64 -17.00 10.19 -2.13
C HIS A 64 -17.43 11.64 -1.92
N GLU A 65 -17.06 12.26 -0.79
CA GLU A 65 -17.39 13.67 -0.53
C GLU A 65 -16.53 14.60 -1.38
N LYS A 66 -15.26 14.23 -1.59
CA LYS A 66 -14.30 15.03 -2.37
C LYS A 66 -14.12 14.53 -3.80
N ASN A 67 -14.68 13.37 -4.13
CA ASN A 67 -14.48 12.69 -5.41
C ASN A 67 -12.98 12.47 -5.72
N GLU A 68 -12.24 12.00 -4.71
CA GLU A 68 -10.80 11.78 -4.78
C GLU A 68 -10.44 10.34 -4.42
N LEU A 69 -9.51 9.77 -5.19
CA LEU A 69 -8.84 8.54 -4.85
C LEU A 69 -7.67 8.86 -3.93
N VAL A 70 -7.69 8.30 -2.71
CA VAL A 70 -6.67 8.55 -1.70
C VAL A 70 -5.83 7.30 -1.47
N ARG A 71 -4.53 7.44 -1.69
CA ARG A 71 -3.51 6.45 -1.36
C ARG A 71 -2.79 6.90 -0.09
N ARG A 72 -2.94 6.13 0.98
CA ARG A 72 -2.45 6.47 2.31
C ARG A 72 -1.46 5.42 2.83
N LEU A 73 -0.33 5.90 3.35
CA LEU A 73 0.59 5.12 4.16
C LEU A 73 0.56 5.67 5.58
N ARG A 74 0.19 4.81 6.54
CA ARG A 74 0.11 5.16 7.96
C ARG A 74 0.75 4.10 8.84
N CYS A 75 1.30 4.53 9.97
CA CYS A 75 1.50 3.66 11.13
C CYS A 75 0.44 4.04 12.17
N PHE A 76 0.86 4.45 13.37
CA PHE A 76 0.01 5.17 14.32
C PHE A 76 -0.28 6.60 13.85
N TYR A 77 0.70 7.23 13.21
CA TYR A 77 0.57 8.53 12.56
C TYR A 77 0.59 8.40 11.03
N LEU A 78 0.14 9.44 10.34
CA LEU A 78 0.21 9.54 8.89
C LEU A 78 1.68 9.74 8.48
N ILE A 79 2.19 8.85 7.63
CA ILE A 79 3.54 9.00 7.06
C ILE A 79 3.47 9.75 5.75
N LYS A 80 2.59 9.30 4.85
CA LYS A 80 2.43 9.89 3.52
C LYS A 80 1.01 9.68 3.02
N GLU A 81 0.48 10.71 2.39
CA GLU A 81 -0.82 10.68 1.73
C GLU A 81 -0.67 11.25 0.33
N GLN A 82 -1.32 10.61 -0.63
CA GLN A 82 -1.42 11.10 -1.99
C GLN A 82 -2.89 11.09 -2.38
N ARG A 83 -3.37 12.23 -2.88
CA ARG A 83 -4.74 12.43 -3.33
C ARG A 83 -4.72 12.60 -4.83
N ILE A 84 -5.64 11.91 -5.51
CA ILE A 84 -5.76 11.90 -6.96
C ILE A 84 -7.22 12.20 -7.28
N PRO A 85 -7.54 13.35 -7.89
CA PRO A 85 -8.91 13.65 -8.28
C PRO A 85 -9.38 12.66 -9.35
N VAL A 86 -10.60 12.14 -9.19
CA VAL A 86 -11.16 11.14 -10.12
C VAL A 86 -11.31 11.71 -11.53
N GLU A 87 -11.54 13.01 -11.65
CA GLU A 87 -11.66 13.73 -12.91
C GLU A 87 -10.38 13.64 -13.77
N ALA A 88 -9.21 13.65 -13.14
CA ALA A 88 -7.93 13.55 -13.84
C ALA A 88 -7.69 12.15 -14.44
N ILE A 89 -8.39 11.13 -13.92
CA ILE A 89 -8.29 9.75 -14.38
C ILE A 89 -9.12 9.62 -15.67
N GLU A 90 -8.48 9.21 -16.76
CA GLU A 90 -9.15 8.96 -18.03
C GLU A 90 -9.64 7.51 -18.10
N SER A 91 -8.76 6.56 -17.75
CA SER A 91 -9.10 5.13 -17.76
C SER A 91 -8.31 4.36 -16.71
N ILE A 92 -8.82 3.18 -16.36
CA ILE A 92 -8.19 2.25 -15.43
C ILE A 92 -7.64 1.09 -16.24
N GLU A 93 -6.38 0.78 -16.06
CA GLU A 93 -5.69 -0.27 -16.80
C GLU A 93 -5.33 -1.43 -15.86
N LEU A 94 -5.67 -2.64 -16.28
CA LEU A 94 -5.18 -3.87 -15.67
C LEU A 94 -3.98 -4.38 -16.47
N SER A 95 -2.77 -4.11 -15.98
CA SER A 95 -1.53 -4.62 -16.57
C SER A 95 -1.18 -5.99 -15.99
N GLN A 96 -0.88 -6.96 -16.85
CA GLN A 96 -0.35 -8.26 -16.42
C GLN A 96 1.15 -8.16 -16.11
N ASP A 97 1.62 -8.94 -15.15
CA ASP A 97 3.04 -8.98 -14.80
C ASP A 97 3.85 -9.68 -15.91
N LYS A 98 5.01 -9.13 -16.29
CA LYS A 98 5.84 -9.70 -17.37
C LYS A 98 6.37 -11.10 -17.04
N LEU A 99 6.69 -11.38 -15.78
CA LEU A 99 7.29 -12.65 -15.35
C LEU A 99 6.23 -13.70 -15.04
N GLN A 100 5.05 -13.28 -14.55
CA GLN A 100 3.97 -14.20 -14.19
C GLN A 100 2.60 -13.69 -14.67
N PRO A 101 2.37 -13.57 -15.99
CA PRO A 101 1.20 -12.89 -16.56
C PRO A 101 -0.13 -13.55 -16.15
N ARG A 102 -0.16 -14.88 -16.09
CA ARG A 102 -1.36 -15.65 -15.67
C ARG A 102 -1.69 -15.54 -14.18
N LYS A 103 -0.74 -15.14 -13.34
CA LYS A 103 -0.88 -15.19 -11.86
C LYS A 103 -0.87 -13.82 -11.21
N LYS A 104 -0.20 -12.83 -11.81
CA LYS A 104 0.05 -11.53 -11.21
C LYS A 104 -0.29 -10.40 -12.16
N GLY A 105 -0.80 -9.31 -11.60
CA GLY A 105 -1.08 -8.08 -12.31
C GLY A 105 -1.05 -6.87 -11.39
N ALA A 106 -1.16 -5.68 -11.98
CA ALA A 106 -1.23 -4.41 -11.28
C ALA A 106 -2.34 -3.55 -11.89
N VAL A 107 -2.94 -2.71 -11.05
CA VAL A 107 -3.92 -1.70 -11.46
C VAL A 107 -3.17 -0.39 -11.66
N ASN A 108 -3.21 0.14 -12.88
CA ASN A 108 -2.67 1.44 -13.23
C ASN A 108 -3.80 2.42 -13.53
N LEU A 109 -3.60 3.69 -13.16
CA LEU A 109 -4.44 4.80 -13.58
C LEU A 109 -3.79 5.45 -14.78
N ILE A 110 -4.54 5.63 -15.85
CA ILE A 110 -4.12 6.41 -17.01
C ILE A 110 -4.75 7.78 -16.89
N PHE A 111 -3.91 8.83 -16.85
CA PHE A 111 -4.35 10.21 -16.85
C PHE A 111 -4.49 10.75 -18.27
N ALA A 112 -5.23 11.86 -18.43
CA ALA A 112 -5.46 12.51 -19.72
C ALA A 112 -4.17 12.94 -20.45
N ASN A 113 -3.05 13.09 -19.74
CA ASN A 113 -1.73 13.39 -20.33
C ASN A 113 -0.95 12.12 -20.74
N GLY A 114 -1.59 10.94 -20.74
CA GLY A 114 -0.96 9.66 -21.06
C GLY A 114 -0.06 9.10 -19.97
N LYS A 115 0.16 9.81 -18.85
CA LYS A 115 0.97 9.28 -17.74
C LYS A 115 0.23 8.13 -17.06
N GLN A 116 1.00 7.11 -16.69
CA GLN A 116 0.52 5.97 -15.93
C GLN A 116 0.93 6.09 -14.46
N PHE A 117 0.02 5.75 -13.55
CA PHE A 117 0.31 5.65 -12.13
C PHE A 117 -0.09 4.29 -11.58
N ASN A 118 0.90 3.60 -11.02
CA ASN A 118 0.68 2.29 -10.41
C ASN A 118 -0.01 2.45 -9.04
N LEU A 119 -1.25 1.99 -8.96
CA LEU A 119 -2.10 2.10 -7.79
C LEU A 119 -1.85 0.97 -6.79
N SER A 120 -1.97 -0.29 -7.23
CA SER A 120 -1.97 -1.45 -6.33
C SER A 120 -0.58 -2.08 -6.11
N GLY A 121 0.38 -1.81 -6.99
CA GLY A 121 1.56 -2.65 -7.16
C GLY A 121 1.21 -4.04 -7.71
N THR A 122 2.22 -4.89 -7.89
CA THR A 122 2.03 -6.28 -8.34
C THR A 122 1.31 -7.09 -7.27
N SER A 123 0.18 -7.66 -7.62
CA SER A 123 -0.68 -8.47 -6.75
C SER A 123 -1.24 -9.67 -7.54
N PRO A 124 -1.83 -10.68 -6.88
CA PRO A 124 -2.50 -11.76 -7.59
C PRO A 124 -3.54 -11.22 -8.56
N LEU A 125 -3.57 -11.74 -9.79
CA LEU A 125 -4.37 -11.19 -10.89
C LEU A 125 -5.84 -11.02 -10.49
N TYR A 126 -6.43 -12.02 -9.81
CA TYR A 126 -7.82 -11.95 -9.32
C TYR A 126 -8.07 -10.76 -8.37
N LYS A 127 -7.11 -10.39 -7.52
CA LYS A 127 -7.22 -9.23 -6.63
C LYS A 127 -7.15 -7.94 -7.43
N ALA A 128 -6.19 -7.84 -8.36
CA ALA A 128 -6.04 -6.68 -9.23
C ALA A 128 -7.30 -6.46 -10.09
N SER A 129 -7.83 -7.51 -10.71
CA SER A 129 -9.08 -7.46 -11.49
C SER A 129 -10.26 -7.00 -10.65
N LYS A 130 -10.40 -7.51 -9.41
CA LYS A 130 -11.47 -7.09 -8.49
C LYS A 130 -11.36 -5.60 -8.16
N ILE A 131 -10.17 -5.11 -7.85
CA ILE A 131 -9.92 -3.69 -7.54
C ILE A 131 -10.23 -2.82 -8.76
N ALA A 132 -9.75 -3.19 -9.95
CA ALA A 132 -9.98 -2.43 -11.18
C ALA A 132 -11.48 -2.33 -11.51
N ARG A 133 -12.21 -3.45 -11.39
CA ARG A 133 -13.66 -3.48 -11.62
C ARG A 133 -14.42 -2.63 -10.61
N GLN A 134 -14.14 -2.78 -9.31
CA GLN A 134 -14.77 -1.96 -8.27
C GLN A 134 -14.48 -0.48 -8.46
N LEU A 135 -13.24 -0.11 -8.80
CA LEU A 135 -12.87 1.27 -9.07
C LEU A 135 -13.60 1.81 -10.32
N GLY A 136 -13.71 1.03 -11.39
CA GLY A 136 -14.45 1.42 -12.59
C GLY A 136 -15.94 1.62 -12.33
N GLU A 137 -16.57 0.71 -11.59
CA GLU A 137 -17.98 0.80 -11.19
C GLU A 137 -18.24 2.05 -10.32
N LEU A 138 -17.36 2.35 -9.36
CA LEU A 138 -17.52 3.50 -8.46
C LEU A 138 -17.19 4.85 -9.11
N THR A 139 -16.25 4.89 -10.06
CA THR A 139 -15.81 6.14 -10.70
C THR A 139 -16.47 6.39 -12.06
N GLY A 140 -17.19 5.40 -12.61
CA GLY A 140 -17.73 5.43 -13.97
C GLY A 140 -16.65 5.43 -15.06
N LYS A 141 -15.38 5.15 -14.72
CA LYS A 141 -14.26 5.18 -15.68
C LYS A 141 -14.10 3.84 -16.39
N PRO A 142 -13.75 3.84 -17.69
CA PRO A 142 -13.58 2.60 -18.45
C PRO A 142 -12.37 1.79 -17.92
N VAL A 143 -12.57 0.48 -17.81
CA VAL A 143 -11.53 -0.48 -17.43
C VAL A 143 -11.00 -1.18 -18.68
N LYS A 144 -9.72 -0.98 -18.98
CA LYS A 144 -8.99 -1.65 -20.07
C LYS A 144 -8.24 -2.84 -19.49
N SER A 145 -8.43 -4.04 -20.04
CA SER A 145 -7.53 -5.17 -19.79
C SER A 145 -6.81 -5.54 -21.07
N PHE A 146 -5.49 -5.71 -21.00
CA PHE A 146 -4.75 -6.32 -22.09
C PHE A 146 -4.89 -7.84 -22.00
N ASN A 147 -5.38 -8.45 -23.08
CA ASN A 147 -5.32 -9.88 -23.32
C ASN A 147 -3.88 -10.32 -23.59
#